data_AF-A0AAU4DCF6-F1
#
_entry.id   AF-A0AAU4DCF6-F1
#
_cell.length_a   1.000
_cell.length_b   1.000
_cell.length_c   1.000
_cell.angle_alpha   90.00
_cell.angle_beta   90.00
_cell.angle_gamma   90.00
#
_symmetry.space_group_name_H-M   'P 1'
#
loop_
_entity.id
_entity.type
_entity.pdbx_description
1 polymer ?
#
loop_
_entity_poly.entity_id
_entity_poly.type
_entity_poly.pdbx_seq_one_letter_code
_entity_poly.pdbx_strand_id
1 'polypeptide(L)'
;MTCGGWWELRRDALLHSVARELLLWGEDVLDDPGAGEIAELLAAVAAQTAADTRHPDFPDAADLLARAATEVARADRFRGTLLPQVARHLRTALALLREARLLLACHRSVPLADAGTG
;
A
#
# COMPACT_ATOMS: atom_id res chain seq x y z
N MET A 1 6.92 -30.19 6.56
CA MET A 1 6.28 -28.87 6.37
C MET A 1 4.99 -29.10 5.62
N THR A 2 3.83 -28.85 6.23
CA THR A 2 2.54 -29.03 5.55
C THR A 2 2.29 -27.87 4.58
N CYS A 3 1.48 -28.08 3.54
CA CYS A 3 1.10 -26.98 2.64
C CYS A 3 0.46 -25.80 3.40
N GLY A 4 -0.25 -26.07 4.52
CA GLY A 4 -0.82 -25.04 5.39
C GLY A 4 0.23 -24.12 6.02
N GLY A 5 1.29 -24.70 6.63
CA GLY A 5 2.34 -23.90 7.27
C GLY A 5 3.14 -23.04 6.31
N TRP A 6 3.33 -23.46 5.05
CA TRP A 6 3.95 -22.61 4.03
C TRP A 6 3.10 -21.37 3.69
N TRP A 7 1.79 -21.56 3.58
CA TRP A 7 0.87 -20.48 3.26
C TRP A 7 0.70 -19.46 4.40
N GLU A 8 0.73 -19.92 5.65
CA GLU A 8 0.71 -19.04 6.83
C GLU A 8 1.94 -18.13 6.86
N LEU A 9 3.15 -18.72 6.74
CA LEU A 9 4.39 -17.95 6.64
C LEU A 9 4.36 -16.96 5.46
N ARG A 10 3.78 -17.37 4.32
CA ARG A 10 3.66 -16.52 3.14
C ARG A 10 2.71 -15.34 3.37
N ARG A 11 1.59 -15.57 4.05
CA ARG A 11 0.64 -14.51 4.46
C ARG A 11 1.33 -13.51 5.37
N ASP A 12 2.01 -13.98 6.41
CA ASP A 12 2.62 -13.13 7.43
C ASP A 12 3.73 -12.26 6.84
N ALA A 13 4.58 -12.85 5.98
CA ALA A 13 5.60 -12.10 5.25
C ALA A 13 4.99 -11.01 4.33
N LEU A 14 3.81 -11.26 3.75
CA LEU A 14 3.12 -10.29 2.90
C LEU A 14 2.47 -9.17 3.73
N LEU A 15 1.84 -9.49 4.85
CA LEU A 15 1.29 -8.49 5.78
C LEU A 15 2.39 -7.55 6.27
N HIS A 16 3.53 -8.12 6.71
CA HIS A 16 4.68 -7.33 7.12
C HIS A 16 5.22 -6.46 5.97
N SER A 17 5.24 -6.97 4.74
CA SER A 17 5.66 -6.17 3.57
C SER A 17 4.71 -5.02 3.27
N VAL A 18 3.40 -5.21 3.43
CA VAL A 18 2.39 -4.15 3.24
C VAL A 18 2.52 -3.11 4.35
N ALA A 19 2.60 -3.53 5.61
CA ALA A 19 2.81 -2.62 6.74
C ALA A 19 4.10 -1.80 6.59
N ARG A 20 5.20 -2.42 6.16
CA ARG A 20 6.46 -1.70 5.94
C ARG A 20 6.39 -0.66 4.81
N GLU A 21 5.63 -0.92 3.74
CA GLU A 21 5.43 0.09 2.70
C GLU A 21 4.50 1.22 3.20
N LEU A 22 3.53 0.92 4.07
CA LEU A 22 2.66 1.94 4.68
C LEU A 22 3.45 2.95 5.52
N LEU A 23 4.52 2.53 6.21
CA LEU A 23 5.43 3.44 6.92
C LEU A 23 6.02 4.53 6.03
N LEU A 24 6.18 4.28 4.73
CA LEU A 24 6.71 5.28 3.80
C LEU A 24 5.69 6.39 3.47
N TRP A 25 4.44 6.23 3.91
CA TRP A 25 3.37 7.22 3.82
C TRP A 25 3.21 8.03 5.12
N GLY A 26 4.09 7.83 6.11
CA GLY A 26 4.10 8.60 7.36
C GLY A 26 3.25 8.03 8.49
N GLU A 27 2.70 6.82 8.32
CA GLU A 27 2.00 6.11 9.38
C GLU A 27 2.98 5.48 10.39
N ASP A 28 2.53 5.37 11.64
CA ASP A 28 3.33 4.79 12.74
C ASP A 28 3.59 3.29 12.57
N VAL A 29 4.62 2.78 13.25
CA VAL A 29 4.93 1.35 13.32
C VAL A 29 3.84 0.62 14.07
N LEU A 30 3.13 -0.24 13.32
CA LEU A 30 2.25 -1.24 13.89
C LEU A 30 3.11 -2.44 14.30
N ASP A 31 3.15 -2.75 15.59
CA ASP A 31 3.97 -3.84 16.14
C ASP A 31 3.51 -5.23 15.65
N ASP A 32 2.23 -5.41 15.35
CA ASP A 32 1.66 -6.63 14.75
C ASP A 32 0.30 -6.36 14.06
N PRO A 33 0.28 -5.66 12.91
CA PRO A 33 -0.98 -5.23 12.33
C PRO A 33 -1.74 -6.37 11.67
N GLY A 34 -3.00 -6.52 12.07
CA GLY A 34 -3.96 -7.34 11.35
C GLY A 34 -4.30 -6.75 9.98
N ALA A 35 -4.75 -7.60 9.05
CA ALA A 35 -5.18 -7.14 7.72
C ALA A 35 -6.29 -6.07 7.80
N GLY A 36 -7.25 -6.20 8.72
CA GLY A 36 -8.29 -5.19 8.93
C GLY A 36 -7.74 -3.80 9.26
N GLU A 37 -6.81 -3.71 10.21
CA GLU A 37 -6.19 -2.45 10.64
C GLU A 37 -5.38 -1.81 9.50
N ILE A 38 -4.61 -2.61 8.77
CA ILE A 38 -3.88 -2.13 7.58
C ILE A 38 -4.85 -1.56 6.54
N ALA A 39 -6.00 -2.18 6.33
CA ALA A 39 -6.98 -1.71 5.36
C ALA A 39 -7.59 -0.36 5.77
N GLU A 40 -7.88 -0.17 7.06
CA GLU A 40 -8.40 1.09 7.60
C GLU A 40 -7.38 2.22 7.45
N LEU A 41 -6.11 1.98 7.81
CA LEU A 41 -5.05 2.96 7.66
C LEU A 41 -4.80 3.32 6.19
N LEU A 42 -4.78 2.33 5.29
CA LEU A 42 -4.66 2.58 3.85
C LEU A 42 -5.81 3.46 3.33
N ALA A 43 -7.03 3.23 3.79
CA ALA A 43 -8.18 4.05 3.42
C ALA A 43 -8.04 5.48 3.96
N ALA A 44 -7.53 5.65 5.18
CA ALA A 44 -7.25 6.97 5.76
C ALA A 44 -6.18 7.73 4.97
N VAL A 45 -5.05 7.08 4.64
CA VAL A 45 -3.98 7.65 3.82
C VAL A 45 -4.49 8.01 2.43
N ALA A 46 -5.30 7.15 1.80
CA ALA A 46 -5.92 7.44 0.51
C ALA A 46 -6.80 8.71 0.57
N ALA A 47 -7.63 8.85 1.60
CA ALA A 47 -8.48 10.02 1.77
C ALA A 47 -7.67 11.30 2.01
N GLN A 48 -6.63 11.23 2.84
CA GLN A 48 -5.71 12.35 3.07
C GLN A 48 -4.99 12.77 1.78
N THR A 49 -4.50 11.79 1.02
CA THR A 49 -3.80 12.02 -0.26
C THR A 49 -4.74 12.66 -1.29
N ALA A 50 -5.98 12.17 -1.40
CA ALA A 50 -6.98 12.73 -2.31
C ALA A 50 -7.37 14.17 -1.95
N ALA A 51 -7.38 14.52 -0.66
CA ALA A 51 -7.72 15.85 -0.18
C ALA A 51 -6.59 16.88 -0.40
N ASP A 52 -5.35 16.42 -0.58
CA ASP A 52 -4.22 17.29 -0.82
C ASP A 52 -4.10 17.62 -2.31
N THR A 53 -4.37 18.88 -2.66
CA THR A 53 -4.37 19.36 -4.05
C THR A 53 -3.03 19.94 -4.48
N ARG A 54 -1.98 19.87 -3.64
CA ARG A 54 -0.69 20.51 -3.91
C ARG A 54 0.16 19.77 -4.95
N HIS A 55 -0.14 18.50 -5.23
CA HIS A 55 0.62 17.68 -6.16
C HIS A 55 -0.32 17.08 -7.23
N PRO A 56 -0.01 17.23 -8.52
CA PRO A 56 -0.91 16.85 -9.61
C PRO A 56 -1.22 15.35 -9.65
N ASP A 57 -0.27 14.50 -9.21
CA ASP A 57 -0.45 13.04 -9.22
C ASP A 57 -1.08 12.46 -7.94
N PHE A 58 -1.44 13.30 -6.95
CA PHE A 58 -2.07 12.82 -5.71
C PHE A 58 -3.44 12.16 -5.90
N PRO A 59 -4.34 12.65 -6.78
CA PRO A 59 -5.59 11.95 -7.07
C PRO A 59 -5.38 10.51 -7.57
N ASP A 60 -4.41 10.31 -8.47
CA ASP A 60 -4.10 8.99 -9.04
C ASP A 60 -3.42 8.08 -8.00
N ALA A 61 -2.50 8.62 -7.19
CA ALA A 61 -1.91 7.89 -6.08
C ALA A 61 -2.99 7.48 -5.04
N ALA A 62 -3.95 8.36 -4.76
CA ALA A 62 -5.04 8.09 -3.84
C ALA A 62 -5.97 6.96 -4.34
N ASP A 63 -6.27 6.89 -5.64
CA ASP A 63 -7.03 5.77 -6.22
C ASP A 63 -6.31 4.44 -6.00
N LEU A 64 -5.01 4.39 -6.27
CA LEU A 64 -4.18 3.19 -6.07
C LEU A 64 -4.17 2.76 -4.59
N LEU A 65 -4.07 3.71 -3.66
CA LEU A 65 -4.13 3.45 -2.21
C LEU A 65 -5.51 2.93 -1.77
N ALA A 66 -6.61 3.52 -2.26
CA ALA A 66 -7.97 3.06 -1.96
C ALA A 66 -8.23 1.63 -2.49
N ARG A 67 -7.68 1.31 -3.66
CA ARG A 67 -7.71 -0.05 -4.22
C ARG A 67 -6.86 -1.02 -3.41
N ALA A 68 -5.70 -0.59 -2.91
CA ALA A 68 -4.89 -1.40 -2.00
C ALA A 68 -5.66 -1.69 -0.70
N ALA A 69 -6.31 -0.70 -0.09
CA ALA A 69 -7.17 -0.88 1.08
C ALA A 69 -8.27 -1.93 0.84
N THR A 70 -8.93 -1.86 -0.32
CA THR A 70 -9.96 -2.82 -0.72
C THR A 70 -9.41 -4.24 -0.83
N GLU A 71 -8.22 -4.41 -1.39
CA GLU A 71 -7.58 -5.72 -1.51
C GLU A 71 -7.18 -6.28 -0.13
N VAL A 72 -6.63 -5.46 0.75
CA VAL A 72 -6.31 -5.89 2.12
C VAL A 72 -7.58 -6.25 2.90
N ALA A 73 -8.66 -5.48 2.78
CA ALA A 73 -9.96 -5.80 3.39
C ALA A 73 -10.53 -7.13 2.87
N ARG A 74 -10.35 -7.45 1.58
CA ARG A 74 -10.71 -8.77 1.03
C ARG A 74 -9.84 -9.88 1.63
N ALA A 75 -8.55 -9.65 1.82
CA ALA A 75 -7.66 -10.60 2.48
C ALA A 75 -8.12 -10.91 3.91
N ASP A 76 -8.54 -9.88 4.67
CA ASP A 76 -9.08 -10.02 6.02
C ASP A 76 -10.37 -10.86 6.07
N ARG A 77 -11.29 -10.66 5.11
CA ARG A 77 -12.53 -11.45 5.01
C ARG A 77 -12.28 -12.95 4.85
N PHE A 78 -11.15 -13.33 4.26
CA PHE A 78 -10.76 -14.74 4.11
C PHE A 78 -9.85 -15.23 5.24
N ARG A 79 -9.58 -14.44 6.29
CA ARG A 79 -8.66 -14.83 7.37
C ARG A 79 -8.99 -16.22 7.93
N GLY A 80 -7.95 -17.04 8.13
CA GLY A 80 -8.08 -18.42 8.61
C GLY A 80 -8.63 -19.42 7.58
N THR A 81 -8.97 -18.99 6.36
CA THR A 81 -9.40 -19.86 5.26
C THR A 81 -8.73 -19.43 3.96
N LEU A 82 -8.79 -20.27 2.91
CA LEU A 82 -8.38 -19.90 1.54
C LEU A 82 -7.05 -19.11 1.46
N LEU A 83 -6.02 -19.57 2.18
CA LEU A 83 -4.75 -18.84 2.27
C LEU A 83 -4.10 -18.46 0.91
N PRO A 84 -4.25 -19.24 -0.18
CA PRO A 84 -3.83 -18.79 -1.50
C PRO A 84 -4.51 -17.48 -1.95
N GLN A 85 -5.80 -17.33 -1.63
CA GLN A 85 -6.60 -16.16 -1.97
C GLN A 85 -6.20 -14.94 -1.12
N VAL A 86 -5.93 -15.16 0.17
CA VAL A 86 -5.35 -14.15 1.07
C VAL A 86 -4.02 -13.65 0.51
N ALA A 87 -3.10 -14.56 0.18
CA ALA A 87 -1.79 -14.21 -0.37
C ALA A 87 -1.89 -13.48 -1.71
N ARG A 88 -2.87 -13.83 -2.57
CA ARG A 88 -3.13 -13.10 -3.83
C ARG A 88 -3.50 -11.65 -3.57
N HIS A 89 -4.47 -11.42 -2.69
CA HIS A 89 -4.94 -10.07 -2.36
C HIS A 89 -3.82 -9.21 -1.75
N LEU A 90 -3.05 -9.76 -0.81
CA LEU A 90 -1.93 -9.03 -0.21
C LEU A 90 -0.82 -8.70 -1.23
N ARG A 91 -0.55 -9.59 -2.20
CA ARG A 91 0.38 -9.30 -3.30
C ARG A 91 -0.12 -8.17 -4.18
N THR A 92 -1.42 -8.15 -4.51
CA THR A 92 -2.03 -7.08 -5.31
C THR A 92 -1.96 -5.75 -4.55
N ALA A 93 -2.32 -5.72 -3.28
CA ALA A 93 -2.21 -4.53 -2.43
C ALA A 93 -0.76 -3.99 -2.40
N LEU A 94 0.22 -4.86 -2.21
CA LEU A 94 1.63 -4.49 -2.22
C LEU A 94 2.10 -3.91 -3.55
N ALA A 95 1.60 -4.44 -4.68
CA ALA A 95 1.92 -3.91 -6.01
C ALA A 95 1.34 -2.50 -6.20
N LEU A 96 0.08 -2.29 -5.83
CA LEU A 96 -0.60 -0.99 -5.90
C LEU A 96 0.10 0.07 -5.04
N LEU A 97 0.52 -0.28 -3.82
CA LEU A 97 1.28 0.62 -2.94
C LEU A 97 2.59 1.08 -3.56
N ARG A 98 3.31 0.16 -4.20
CA ARG A 98 4.58 0.47 -4.87
C ARG A 98 4.35 1.31 -6.12
N GLU A 99 3.29 1.05 -6.86
CA GLU A 99 2.90 1.84 -8.02
C GLU A 99 2.56 3.29 -7.62
N ALA A 100 1.75 3.47 -6.56
CA ALA A 100 1.44 4.78 -6.00
C ALA A 100 2.71 5.52 -5.58
N ARG A 101 3.65 4.83 -4.93
CA ARG A 101 4.94 5.42 -4.53
C ARG A 101 5.81 5.80 -5.73
N LEU A 102 5.87 4.97 -6.76
CA LEU A 102 6.63 5.25 -7.97
C LEU A 102 6.07 6.46 -8.72
N LEU A 103 4.74 6.58 -8.80
CA LEU A 103 4.07 7.72 -9.40
C LEU A 103 4.56 9.04 -8.77
N LEU A 104 4.55 9.11 -7.43
CA LEU A 104 5.01 10.30 -6.69
C LEU A 104 6.53 10.52 -6.79
N ALA A 105 7.33 9.45 -6.88
CA ALA A 105 8.78 9.56 -7.04
C ALA A 105 9.19 10.06 -8.43
N CYS A 106 8.50 9.63 -9.49
CA CYS A 106 8.78 10.05 -10.86
C CYS A 106 8.48 11.54 -11.08
N HIS A 107 7.44 12.10 -10.45
CA HIS A 107 7.13 13.52 -10.54
C HIS A 107 8.16 14.43 -9.87
N ARG A 108 8.78 13.95 -8.79
CA ARG A 108 9.87 14.68 -8.08
C ARG A 108 11.12 14.90 -8.96
N SER A 109 11.15 14.31 -10.16
CA SER A 109 12.26 14.35 -11.12
C SER A 109 12.07 15.39 -12.25
N VAL A 110 11.31 16.47 -12.03
CA VAL A 110 11.38 17.64 -12.92
C VAL A 110 12.51 18.54 -12.39
N PRO A 111 13.69 18.60 -13.05
CA PRO A 111 14.67 19.61 -12.69
C PRO A 111 14.05 20.99 -12.94
N LEU A 112 14.20 21.89 -11.96
CA LEU A 112 13.96 23.32 -12.16
C LEU A 112 14.86 23.76 -13.33
N ALA A 113 14.30 23.84 -14.53
CA ALA A 113 14.90 24.59 -15.60
C ALA A 113 14.64 26.08 -15.32
N ASP A 114 15.39 26.64 -14.38
CA ASP A 114 15.64 28.09 -14.35
C ASP A 114 16.89 28.31 -15.19
N ALA A 115 16.76 28.80 -16.43
CA ALA A 115 16.47 30.18 -16.76
C ALA A 115 17.65 31.12 -16.45
N GLY A 116 18.47 31.36 -17.48
CA GLY A 116 19.07 32.66 -17.74
C GLY A 116 20.22 33.11 -16.84
N THR A 117 21.43 33.06 -17.39
CA THR A 117 22.40 34.16 -17.30
C THR A 117 23.12 34.10 -18.65
N GLY A 118 22.81 35.02 -19.58
CA GLY A 118 23.36 36.36 -19.58
C GLY A 118 24.45 36.40 -20.64
#